data_AF-A0AAW7AQ42-F1
#
_entry.id   AF-A0AAW7AQ42-F1
#
_cell.length_a   1.000
_cell.length_b   1.000
_cell.length_c   1.000
_cell.angle_alpha   90.00
_cell.angle_beta   90.00
_cell.angle_gamma   90.00
#
_symmetry.space_group_name_H-M   'P 1'
#
loop_
_entity.id
_entity.type
_entity.pdbx_description
1 polymer ?
#
loop_
_entity_poly.entity_id
_entity_poly.type
_entity_poly.pdbx_seq_one_letter_code
_entity_poly.pdbx_strand_id
1 'polypeptide(L)'
;MKQQNKKEVQELPEEHRHVLNEIINAPNKHITRDKLVMKLGKPQSYTRTINAIISELILKYGYIIGSTRRNGYYLCESNEDIDKAIYTLQSLNGGIFRRIEVLKKAKQNK
;
A
#
# COMPACT_ATOMS: atom_id res chain seq x y z
N MET A 1 -22.62 -5.17 -11.21
CA MET A 1 -21.63 -5.41 -12.28
C MET A 1 -20.27 -5.66 -11.63
N LYS A 2 -19.73 -6.89 -11.68
CA LYS A 2 -18.37 -7.21 -11.24
C LYS A 2 -17.50 -7.36 -12.50
N GLN A 3 -16.76 -6.34 -12.88
CA GLN A 3 -15.74 -6.48 -13.93
C GLN A 3 -14.46 -7.02 -13.27
N GLN A 4 -14.34 -8.34 -13.22
CA GLN A 4 -13.03 -8.97 -13.07
C GLN A 4 -12.40 -9.00 -14.46
N ASN A 5 -11.51 -8.05 -14.74
CA ASN A 5 -10.61 -8.14 -15.88
C ASN A 5 -9.77 -9.41 -15.69
N LYS A 6 -9.99 -10.41 -16.56
CA LYS A 6 -9.18 -11.62 -16.71
C LYS A 6 -7.76 -11.24 -17.12
N LYS A 7 -6.92 -10.80 -16.17
CA LYS A 7 -5.49 -11.10 -16.24
C LYS A 7 -5.34 -12.56 -15.87
N GLU A 8 -4.48 -13.30 -16.57
CA GLU A 8 -4.08 -14.66 -16.20
C GLU A 8 -3.94 -14.73 -14.68
N VAL A 9 -4.66 -15.66 -14.05
CA VAL A 9 -4.65 -15.83 -12.59
C VAL A 9 -3.26 -16.35 -12.22
N GLN A 10 -2.27 -15.46 -12.17
CA GLN A 10 -0.99 -15.76 -11.56
C GLN A 10 -1.31 -16.13 -10.13
N GLU A 11 -0.98 -17.37 -9.78
CA GLU A 11 -1.25 -17.85 -8.45
C GLU A 11 -0.48 -16.97 -7.46
N LEU A 12 -1.24 -16.36 -6.55
CA LEU A 12 -0.68 -15.42 -5.60
C LEU A 12 0.25 -16.20 -4.64
N PRO A 13 1.50 -15.79 -4.43
CA PRO A 13 2.37 -16.48 -3.47
C PRO A 13 1.73 -16.49 -2.08
N GLU A 14 2.06 -17.49 -1.27
CA GLU A 14 1.41 -17.71 0.02
C GLU A 14 1.51 -16.50 0.96
N GLU A 15 2.69 -15.87 1.02
CA GLU A 15 2.88 -14.68 1.85
C GLU A 15 2.03 -13.49 1.38
N HIS A 16 1.88 -13.31 0.07
CA HIS A 16 1.00 -12.30 -0.50
C HIS A 16 -0.46 -12.58 -0.15
N ARG A 17 -0.88 -13.85 -0.16
CA ARG A 17 -2.24 -14.26 0.26
C ARG A 17 -2.48 -13.93 1.72
N HIS A 18 -1.53 -14.23 2.60
CA HIS A 18 -1.66 -13.93 4.02
C HIS A 18 -1.74 -12.42 4.29
N VAL A 19 -0.88 -11.61 3.66
CA VAL A 19 -0.95 -10.15 3.78
C VAL A 19 -2.28 -9.60 3.26
N LEU A 20 -2.72 -10.07 2.09
CA LEU A 20 -3.99 -9.64 1.50
C LEU A 20 -5.18 -10.01 2.39
N ASN A 21 -5.21 -11.24 2.91
CA ASN A 21 -6.28 -11.70 3.81
C ASN A 21 -6.38 -10.83 5.06
N GLU A 22 -5.25 -10.40 5.63
CA GLU A 22 -5.28 -9.52 6.81
C GLU A 22 -5.76 -8.10 6.49
N ILE A 23 -5.50 -7.60 5.28
CA ILE A 23 -6.04 -6.30 4.82
C ILE A 23 -7.55 -6.40 4.59
N ILE A 24 -8.02 -7.45 3.92
CA ILE A 24 -9.44 -7.66 3.62
C ILE A 24 -10.25 -7.83 4.91
N ASN A 25 -9.73 -8.61 5.86
CA ASN A 25 -10.42 -8.93 7.11
C ASN A 25 -10.09 -7.95 8.25
N ALA A 26 -9.60 -6.75 7.92
CA ALA A 26 -9.22 -5.76 8.91
C ALA A 26 -10.45 -5.26 9.71
N PRO A 27 -10.45 -5.33 11.05
CA PRO A 27 -11.53 -4.79 11.85
C PRO A 27 -11.56 -3.27 11.67
N ASN A 28 -12.69 -2.73 11.23
CA ASN A 28 -12.88 -1.32 10.82
C ASN A 28 -12.16 -0.93 9.52
N LYS A 29 -12.05 -1.87 8.57
CA LYS A 29 -11.57 -1.65 7.19
C LYS A 29 -10.08 -1.34 7.04
N HIS A 30 -9.39 -0.96 8.12
CA HIS A 30 -8.00 -0.51 8.07
C HIS A 30 -7.09 -1.34 8.96
N ILE A 31 -5.86 -1.58 8.50
CA ILE A 31 -4.82 -2.25 9.27
C ILE A 31 -3.48 -1.54 9.16
N THR A 32 -2.83 -1.29 10.29
CA THR A 32 -1.49 -0.71 10.34
C THR A 32 -0.42 -1.75 10.04
N ARG A 33 0.75 -1.31 9.59
CA ARG A 33 1.90 -2.20 9.34
C ARG A 33 2.29 -3.01 10.57
N ASP A 34 2.34 -2.36 11.72
CA ASP A 34 2.75 -3.02 12.96
C ASP A 34 1.76 -4.13 13.34
N LYS A 35 0.45 -3.88 13.11
CA LYS A 35 -0.59 -4.89 13.29
C LYS A 35 -0.47 -6.03 12.27
N LEU A 36 -0.15 -5.74 11.01
CA LEU A 36 0.12 -6.77 10.00
C LEU A 36 1.29 -7.67 10.42
N VAL A 37 2.43 -7.08 10.80
CA VAL A 37 3.61 -7.84 11.26
C VAL A 37 3.25 -8.72 12.46
N MET A 38 2.55 -8.17 13.45
CA MET A 38 2.13 -8.88 14.65
C MET A 38 1.21 -10.06 14.33
N LYS A 39 0.19 -9.85 13.50
CA LYS A 39 -0.76 -10.91 13.10
C LYS A 39 -0.11 -12.01 12.27
N LEU A 40 0.88 -11.67 11.45
CA LEU A 40 1.64 -12.63 10.64
C LEU A 40 2.72 -13.37 11.44
N GLY A 41 2.87 -13.08 12.75
CA GLY A 41 3.90 -13.70 13.60
C GLY A 41 5.32 -13.37 13.15
N LYS A 42 5.53 -12.22 12.50
CA LYS A 42 6.83 -11.81 11.94
C LYS A 42 7.53 -10.81 12.86
N PRO A 43 8.88 -10.67 12.78
CA PRO A 43 9.61 -9.63 13.50
C PRO A 43 9.38 -8.24 12.88
N GLN A 44 9.63 -7.17 13.63
CA GLN A 44 9.48 -5.79 13.14
C GLN A 44 10.37 -5.45 11.92
N SER A 45 11.50 -6.13 11.77
CA SER A 45 12.34 -6.02 10.57
C SER A 45 11.60 -6.42 9.27
N TYR A 46 10.53 -7.20 9.38
CA TYR A 46 9.71 -7.65 8.26
C TYR A 46 8.84 -6.54 7.65
N THR A 47 8.74 -5.37 8.30
CA THR A 47 7.97 -4.23 7.77
C THR A 47 8.41 -3.82 6.35
N ARG A 48 9.70 -3.94 6.01
CA ARG A 48 10.19 -3.68 4.66
C ARG A 48 9.61 -4.67 3.65
N THR A 49 9.56 -5.94 4.01
CA THR A 49 8.99 -7.01 3.17
C THR A 49 7.49 -6.82 3.01
N ILE A 50 6.76 -6.43 4.05
CA ILE A 50 5.33 -6.10 3.94
C ILE A 50 5.09 -4.98 2.93
N ASN A 51 5.89 -3.90 2.96
CA ASN A 51 5.74 -2.83 1.98
C ASN A 51 5.94 -3.34 0.54
N ALA A 52 6.94 -4.21 0.32
CA ALA A 52 7.19 -4.81 -0.99
C ALA A 52 6.04 -5.70 -1.46
N ILE A 53 5.54 -6.59 -0.58
CA ILE A 53 4.37 -7.44 -0.86
C ILE A 53 3.16 -6.59 -1.23
N ILE A 54 2.86 -5.53 -0.46
CA ILE A 54 1.73 -4.64 -0.76
C ILE A 54 1.93 -3.92 -2.10
N SER A 55 3.14 -3.45 -2.40
CA SER A 55 3.46 -2.85 -3.70
C SER A 55 3.23 -3.83 -4.85
N GLU A 56 3.60 -5.11 -4.69
CA GLU A 56 3.35 -6.13 -5.70
C GLU A 56 1.85 -6.46 -5.82
N LEU A 57 1.14 -6.59 -4.70
CA LEU A 57 -0.32 -6.77 -4.68
C LEU A 57 -1.01 -5.69 -5.52
N ILE A 58 -0.58 -4.43 -5.41
CA ILE A 58 -1.13 -3.31 -6.18
C ILE A 58 -0.67 -3.36 -7.65
N LEU A 59 0.64 -3.30 -7.88
CA LEU A 59 1.21 -3.03 -9.21
C LEU A 59 1.20 -4.26 -10.12
N LYS A 60 1.48 -5.43 -9.57
CA LYS A 60 1.59 -6.69 -10.32
C LYS A 60 0.25 -7.40 -10.37
N TYR A 61 -0.39 -7.56 -9.21
CA TYR A 61 -1.62 -8.36 -9.07
C TYR A 61 -2.91 -7.53 -9.21
N GLY A 62 -2.82 -6.20 -9.23
CA GLY A 62 -3.95 -5.32 -9.55
C GLY A 62 -4.96 -5.13 -8.43
N TYR A 63 -4.61 -5.44 -7.18
CA TYR A 63 -5.49 -5.17 -6.03
C TYR A 63 -5.58 -3.67 -5.77
N ILE A 64 -6.80 -3.18 -5.60
CA ILE A 64 -7.05 -1.76 -5.31
C ILE A 64 -6.91 -1.53 -3.81
N ILE A 65 -5.67 -1.34 -3.37
CA ILE A 65 -5.33 -1.13 -1.95
C ILE A 65 -4.97 0.34 -1.75
N GLY A 66 -5.70 1.00 -0.86
CA GLY A 66 -5.42 2.35 -0.40
C GLY A 66 -4.51 2.37 0.82
N SER A 67 -4.00 3.55 1.15
CA SER A 67 -3.30 3.76 2.43
C SER A 67 -3.56 5.15 2.97
N THR A 68 -3.58 5.26 4.30
CA THR A 68 -3.58 6.54 5.02
C THR A 68 -2.41 6.61 5.99
N ARG A 69 -1.91 7.83 6.27
CA ARG A 69 -0.81 8.03 7.23
C ARG A 69 -1.14 7.54 8.65
N ARG A 70 -2.42 7.61 9.06
CA ARG A 70 -2.86 7.27 10.43
C ARG A 70 -3.34 5.83 10.57
N ASN A 71 -4.14 5.35 9.63
CA ASN A 71 -4.86 4.09 9.81
C ASN A 71 -4.20 2.91 9.08
N GLY A 72 -3.20 3.16 8.24
CA GLY A 72 -2.51 2.12 7.48
C GLY A 72 -3.22 1.77 6.18
N TYR A 73 -3.26 0.48 5.83
CA TYR A 73 -3.76 -0.03 4.55
C TYR A 73 -5.20 -0.50 4.65
N TYR A 74 -5.90 -0.45 3.52
CA TYR A 74 -7.29 -0.90 3.39
C TYR A 74 -7.59 -1.29 1.95
N LEU A 75 -8.52 -2.22 1.74
CA LEU A 75 -9.07 -2.46 0.41
C LEU A 75 -10.03 -1.32 0.05
N CYS A 76 -9.87 -0.74 -1.14
CA CYS A 76 -10.82 0.24 -1.64
C CYS A 76 -12.05 -0.48 -2.21
N GLU A 77 -13.21 -0.21 -1.66
CA GLU A 77 -14.48 -0.84 -2.02
C GLU A 77 -15.47 0.15 -2.66
N SER A 78 -15.25 1.46 -2.47
CA SER A 78 -16.05 2.53 -3.04
C SER A 78 -15.22 3.56 -3.80
N ASN A 79 -15.87 4.44 -4.58
CA ASN A 79 -15.18 5.53 -5.25
C ASN A 79 -14.58 6.52 -4.25
N GLU A 80 -15.26 6.78 -3.12
CA GLU A 80 -14.75 7.66 -2.07
C GLU A 80 -13.46 7.12 -1.45
N ASP A 81 -13.30 5.79 -1.35
CA ASP A 81 -12.06 5.17 -0.90
C ASP A 81 -10.90 5.44 -1.85
N ILE A 82 -11.19 5.32 -3.15
CA ILE A 82 -10.24 5.54 -4.25
C ILE A 82 -9.81 7.01 -4.26
N ASP A 83 -10.76 7.93 -4.19
CA ASP A 83 -10.48 9.37 -4.16
C ASP A 83 -9.61 9.74 -2.95
N LYS A 84 -9.93 9.20 -1.76
CA LYS A 84 -9.10 9.38 -0.55
C LYS A 84 -7.69 8.81 -0.70
N ALA A 85 -7.56 7.65 -1.33
CA ALA A 85 -6.26 7.03 -1.58
C ALA A 85 -5.43 7.87 -2.55
N ILE A 86 -6.03 8.31 -3.66
CA ILE A 86 -5.39 9.21 -4.65
C ILE A 86 -4.93 10.49 -3.98
N TYR A 87 -5.81 11.17 -3.23
CA TYR A 87 -5.48 12.40 -2.51
C TYR A 87 -4.29 12.20 -1.56
N THR A 88 -4.29 11.09 -0.80
CA THR A 88 -3.22 10.79 0.14
C THR A 88 -1.88 10.58 -0.58
N LEU A 89 -1.88 9.82 -1.67
CA LEU A 89 -0.67 9.56 -2.47
C LEU A 89 -0.13 10.83 -3.12
N GLN A 90 -1.00 11.67 -3.69
CA GLN A 90 -0.62 12.97 -4.25
C GLN A 90 -0.01 13.89 -3.19
N SER A 91 -0.59 13.95 -1.99
CA SER A 91 -0.03 14.73 -0.86
C SER A 91 1.37 14.25 -0.47
N LEU A 92 1.56 12.93 -0.37
CA LEU A 92 2.88 12.32 -0.08
C LEU A 92 3.89 12.66 -1.18
N ASN A 93 3.51 12.50 -2.45
CA ASN A 93 4.37 12.79 -3.58
C ASN A 93 4.79 14.26 -3.63
N GLY A 94 3.87 15.19 -3.35
CA GLY A 94 4.19 16.62 -3.27
C GLY A 94 5.24 16.95 -2.21
N GLY A 95 5.18 16.30 -1.04
CA GLY A 95 6.21 16.44 0.00
C GLY A 95 7.57 15.88 -0.42
N ILE A 96 7.58 14.71 -1.08
CA ILE A 96 8.80 14.08 -1.60
C ILE A 96 9.45 14.98 -2.68
N PHE A 97 8.65 15.47 -3.63
CA PHE A 97 9.13 16.33 -4.71
C PHE A 97 9.80 17.61 -4.18
N ARG A 98 9.18 18.29 -3.20
CA ARG A 98 9.79 19.48 -2.56
C ARG A 98 11.15 19.17 -1.93
N ARG A 99 11.31 18.02 -1.28
CA ARG A 99 12.60 17.60 -0.70
C ARG A 99 13.65 17.33 -1.78
N ILE A 100 13.27 16.70 -2.88
CA ILE A 100 14.16 16.48 -4.04
C ILE A 100 14.65 17.82 -4.60
N GLU A 101 13.76 18.80 -4.76
CA GLU A 101 14.12 20.12 -5.29
C GLU A 101 15.13 20.86 -4.40
N VAL A 102 14.98 20.78 -3.07
CA VAL A 102 15.98 21.32 -2.14
C VAL A 102 17.36 20.67 -2.35
N LEU A 103 17.40 19.34 -2.49
CA LEU A 103 18.65 18.61 -2.72
C LEU A 103 19.28 18.95 -4.07
N LYS A 104 18.48 19.11 -5.14
CA LYS A 104 18.96 19.55 -6.46
C LYS A 104 19.59 20.95 -6.40
N LYS A 105 18.92 21.92 -5.76
CA LYS A 105 19.47 23.27 -5.57
C LYS A 105 20.78 23.27 -4.79
N ALA A 106 20.85 22.49 -3.71
CA ALA A 106 22.08 22.35 -2.93
C ALA A 106 23.24 21.74 -3.74
N LYS A 107 22.95 20.84 -4.69
CA LYS A 107 23.95 20.25 -5.60
C LYS A 107 24.44 21.24 -6.66
N GLN A 108 23.58 22.14 -7.15
CA GLN A 108 23.93 23.15 -8.16
C GLN A 108 24.80 24.29 -7.61
N ASN A 109 24.70 24.55 -6.31
CA ASN A 109 25.47 25.61 -5.62
C ASN A 109 26.81 25.10 -5.04
N LYS A 110 27.21 23.87 -5.36
CA LYS A 110 28.52 23.29 -5.03
C LYS A 110 29.36 23.19 -6.30
#